data_AF-A0A6G1JMN7-F1
#
_entry.id   AF-A0A6G1JMN7-F1
#
_cell.length_a   1.000
_cell.length_b   1.000
_cell.length_c   1.000
_cell.angle_alpha   90.00
_cell.angle_beta   90.00
_cell.angle_gamma   90.00
#
_symmetry.space_group_name_H-M   'P 1'
#
loop_
_entity.id
_entity.type
_entity.pdbx_description
1 polymer ?
#
loop_
_entity_poly.entity_id
_entity_poly.type
_entity_poly.pdbx_seq_one_letter_code
_entity_poly.pdbx_strand_id
1 'polypeptide(L)'
;VSTFRVVAHTMGPLIHGGAVSQNHWTIYLIVPGGSVQLNMKTSTDPNTRRGIFEIRERAYEKSNTAVRWFDLPAASGLLVDSVEREIRSQRWDQYDMTEGGVGCRWWM
;
A
#
# COMPACT_ATOMS: atom_id res chain seq x y z
N VAL A 1 -0.94 -0.56 16.83
CA VAL A 1 0.00 -0.80 15.71
C VAL A 1 1.40 -0.87 16.28
N SER A 2 2.14 -1.95 16.04
CA SER A 2 3.53 -2.10 16.50
C SER A 2 4.54 -1.71 15.41
N THR A 3 4.19 -1.94 14.14
CA THR A 3 5.11 -1.80 13.01
C THR A 3 4.36 -1.39 11.76
N PHE A 4 4.95 -0.50 10.98
CA PHE A 4 4.59 -0.29 9.58
C PHE A 4 5.51 -1.16 8.73
N ARG A 5 4.94 -2.15 8.06
CA ARG A 5 5.66 -3.05 7.16
C ARG A 5 5.35 -2.67 5.72
N VAL A 6 6.35 -2.16 5.00
CA VAL A 6 6.22 -1.80 3.59
C VAL A 6 6.61 -3.01 2.76
N VAL A 7 5.73 -3.48 1.87
CA VAL A 7 5.88 -4.74 1.15
C VAL A 7 5.88 -4.51 -0.34
N ALA A 8 6.90 -5.05 -1.02
CA ALA A 8 6.91 -5.21 -2.47
C ALA A 8 6.31 -6.57 -2.85
N HIS A 9 5.22 -6.53 -3.63
CA HIS A 9 4.50 -7.70 -4.14
C HIS A 9 4.92 -8.00 -5.57
N THR A 10 5.26 -9.28 -5.80
CA THR A 10 5.75 -9.89 -7.05
C THR A 10 6.87 -9.13 -7.76
N MET A 11 7.55 -9.76 -8.72
CA MET A 11 8.33 -9.02 -9.72
C MET A 11 7.38 -8.76 -10.88
N GLY A 12 6.68 -7.62 -10.87
CA GLY A 12 5.99 -7.13 -12.06
C GLY A 12 6.96 -7.01 -13.25
N PRO A 13 6.47 -6.94 -14.50
CA PRO A 13 7.34 -6.78 -15.65
C PRO A 13 8.24 -5.55 -15.46
N LEU A 14 9.50 -5.68 -15.89
CA LEU A 14 10.36 -4.52 -16.07
C LEU A 14 9.68 -3.60 -17.09
N ILE A 15 9.66 -2.30 -16.82
CA ILE A 15 9.23 -1.33 -17.82
C ILE A 15 10.17 -1.48 -19.02
N HIS A 16 9.64 -1.57 -20.25
CA HIS A 16 10.46 -1.66 -21.45
C HIS A 16 11.44 -0.47 -21.51
N GLY A 17 12.75 -0.76 -21.47
CA GLY A 17 13.82 0.24 -21.45
C GLY A 17 14.05 0.92 -20.08
N GLY A 18 13.39 0.47 -19.01
CA GLY A 18 13.51 1.03 -17.66
C GLY A 18 14.26 0.14 -16.67
N ALA A 19 14.79 0.74 -15.60
CA ALA A 19 15.47 0.05 -14.50
C ALA A 19 14.54 -0.37 -13.34
N VAL A 20 13.25 -0.01 -13.41
CA VAL A 20 12.27 -0.24 -12.33
C VAL A 20 11.14 -1.16 -12.82
N SER A 21 10.72 -2.07 -11.95
CA SER A 21 9.60 -2.97 -12.23
C SER A 21 8.27 -2.38 -11.79
N GLN A 22 7.19 -2.84 -12.41
CA GLN A 22 5.82 -2.50 -12.04
C GLN A 22 5.34 -3.26 -10.76
N ASN A 23 6.23 -3.54 -9.81
CA ASN A 23 5.85 -4.22 -8.56
C ASN A 23 4.76 -3.43 -7.86
N HIS A 24 3.75 -4.12 -7.37
CA HIS A 24 2.73 -3.50 -6.55
C HIS A 24 3.24 -3.40 -5.12
N TRP A 25 3.00 -2.27 -4.46
CA TRP A 25 3.42 -2.06 -3.08
C TRP A 25 2.23 -1.85 -2.18
N THR A 26 2.30 -2.39 -0.96
CA THR A 26 1.31 -2.12 0.08
C THR A 26 2.00 -1.92 1.43
N ILE A 27 1.26 -1.30 2.35
CA ILE A 27 1.70 -1.12 3.73
C ILE A 27 0.82 -1.98 4.63
N TYR A 28 1.45 -2.68 5.57
CA TYR A 28 0.77 -3.43 6.60
C TYR A 28 1.03 -2.78 7.95
N LEU A 29 -0.04 -2.40 8.64
CA LEU A 29 0.01 -2.02 10.04
C LEU A 29 -0.06 -3.30 10.86
N ILE A 30 1.05 -3.69 11.48
CA ILE A 30 1.10 -4.91 12.30
C ILE A 30 0.36 -4.66 13.62
N VAL A 31 -0.55 -5.57 13.94
CA VAL A 31 -1.39 -5.55 15.14
C VAL A 31 -1.41 -6.95 15.76
N PRO A 32 -1.75 -7.11 17.05
CA PRO A 32 -1.77 -8.43 17.67
C PRO A 32 -2.66 -9.41 16.89
N GLY A 33 -2.10 -10.53 16.45
CA GLY A 33 -2.82 -11.59 15.74
C GLY A 33 -3.04 -11.36 14.23
N GLY A 34 -2.48 -10.30 13.64
CA GLY A 34 -2.62 -10.05 12.21
C GLY A 34 -2.09 -8.71 11.73
N SER A 35 -2.71 -8.17 10.69
CA SER A 35 -2.34 -6.86 10.16
C SER A 35 -3.53 -6.15 9.53
N VAL A 36 -3.42 -4.82 9.40
CA VAL A 36 -4.30 -4.02 8.57
C VAL A 36 -3.54 -3.59 7.34
N GLN A 37 -4.01 -4.03 6.17
CA GLN A 37 -3.42 -3.69 4.89
C GLN A 37 -3.98 -2.34 4.41
N LEU A 38 -3.08 -1.41 4.12
CA LEU A 38 -3.34 -0.18 3.39
C LEU A 38 -2.89 -0.39 1.95
N ASN A 39 -3.84 -0.37 1.02
CA ASN A 39 -3.62 -0.73 -0.37
C ASN A 39 -3.99 0.41 -1.32
N MET A 40 -3.13 0.68 -2.29
CA MET A 40 -3.34 1.62 -3.37
C MET A 40 -3.42 0.87 -4.71
N LYS A 41 -4.61 0.79 -5.31
CA LYS A 41 -4.83 0.02 -6.54
C LYS A 41 -5.44 0.85 -7.66
N THR A 42 -5.18 0.43 -8.89
CA THR A 42 -5.80 1.02 -10.08
C THR A 42 -7.30 0.75 -10.07
N SER A 43 -8.10 1.75 -10.47
CA SER A 43 -9.51 1.52 -10.76
C SER A 43 -9.67 0.57 -11.95
N THR A 44 -10.73 -0.24 -11.93
CA THR A 44 -11.11 -1.08 -13.07
C THR A 44 -11.99 -0.34 -14.08
N ASP A 45 -12.44 0.87 -13.76
CA ASP A 45 -13.18 1.74 -14.70
C ASP A 45 -12.20 2.39 -15.69
N PRO A 46 -12.32 2.10 -17.00
CA PRO A 46 -11.40 2.63 -18.01
C PRO A 46 -11.55 4.14 -18.24
N ASN A 47 -12.63 4.77 -17.75
CA ASN A 47 -12.90 6.19 -17.93
C ASN A 47 -12.33 7.07 -16.81
N THR A 48 -11.67 6.46 -15.82
CA THR A 48 -11.10 7.20 -14.70
C THR A 48 -9.65 6.83 -14.47
N ARG A 49 -8.84 7.85 -14.20
CA ARG A 49 -7.49 7.67 -13.67
C ARG A 49 -7.47 7.58 -12.15
N ARG A 50 -8.61 7.79 -11.50
CA ARG A 50 -8.71 7.82 -10.04
C ARG A 50 -8.28 6.47 -9.45
N GLY A 51 -7.29 6.51 -8.57
CA GLY A 51 -6.88 5.35 -7.79
C GLY A 51 -7.91 5.00 -6.72
N ILE A 52 -7.84 3.75 -6.24
CA ILE A 52 -8.67 3.24 -5.15
C ILE A 52 -7.78 3.00 -3.95
N PHE A 53 -8.00 3.77 -2.88
CA PHE A 53 -7.43 3.47 -1.58
C PHE A 53 -8.35 2.51 -0.81
N GLU A 54 -7.80 1.38 -0.40
CA GLU A 54 -8.53 0.30 0.28
C GLU A 54 -7.82 -0.11 1.56
N ILE A 55 -8.60 -0.22 2.64
CA ILE A 55 -8.14 -0.71 3.94
C ILE A 55 -8.81 -2.06 4.21
N ARG A 56 -8.02 -3.08 4.57
CA ARG A 56 -8.54 -4.41 4.89
C ARG A 56 -7.79 -5.05 6.05
N GLU A 57 -8.54 -5.62 6.97
CA GLU A 57 -7.99 -6.52 7.99
C GLU A 57 -7.53 -7.84 7.37
N ARG A 58 -6.42 -8.36 7.88
CA ARG A 58 -5.79 -9.61 7.46
C ARG A 58 -5.43 -10.43 8.68
N ALA A 59 -5.77 -11.72 8.66
CA ALA A 59 -5.41 -12.68 9.69
C ALA A 59 -3.93 -13.13 9.65
N TYR A 60 -3.07 -12.39 8.96
CA TYR A 60 -1.65 -12.68 8.81
C TYR A 60 -0.84 -11.39 8.95
N GLU A 61 0.40 -11.50 9.41
CA GLU A 61 1.36 -10.38 9.50
C GLU A 61 2.27 -10.26 8.27
N LYS A 62 2.34 -11.33 7.46
CA LYS A 62 3.15 -11.41 6.26
C LYS A 62 2.35 -11.98 5.10
N SER A 63 2.29 -11.22 4.01
CA SER A 63 1.66 -11.66 2.77
C SER A 63 2.44 -12.80 2.11
N ASN A 64 1.73 -13.77 1.55
CA ASN A 64 2.33 -14.86 0.76
C ASN A 64 2.89 -14.39 -0.60
N THR A 65 2.54 -13.18 -1.05
CA THR A 65 3.07 -12.57 -2.28
C THR A 65 4.24 -11.62 -2.04
N ALA A 66 4.69 -11.46 -0.78
CA ALA A 66 5.80 -10.61 -0.42
C ALA A 66 7.13 -11.16 -0.95
N VAL A 67 7.79 -10.41 -1.83
CA VAL A 67 9.14 -10.74 -2.34
C VAL A 67 10.20 -10.10 -1.45
N ARG A 68 9.95 -8.87 -1.01
CA ARG A 68 10.77 -8.10 -0.06
C ARG A 68 9.88 -7.20 0.80
N TRP A 69 10.37 -6.88 1.99
CA TRP A 69 9.75 -5.89 2.87
C TRP A 69 10.80 -5.24 3.76
N PHE A 70 10.45 -4.09 4.31
CA PHE A 70 11.17 -3.45 5.40
C PHE A 70 10.18 -2.92 6.44
N ASP A 71 10.65 -2.82 7.67
CA ASP A 71 9.84 -2.51 8.84
C ASP A 71 10.26 -1.17 9.44
N LEU A 72 9.27 -0.35 9.77
CA LEU A 72 9.43 0.90 10.50
C LEU A 72 8.68 0.77 11.84
N PRO A 73 9.36 0.97 12.99
CA PRO A 73 8.71 0.86 14.29
C PRO A 73 7.64 1.96 14.44
N ALA A 74 6.47 1.59 14.95
CA ALA A 74 5.42 2.55 15.23
C ALA A 74 5.65 3.24 16.60
N ALA A 75 5.14 4.45 16.75
CA ALA A 75 5.06 5.09 18.05
C ALA A 75 4.16 4.29 19.00
N SER A 76 4.49 4.29 20.29
CA SER A 76 3.69 3.60 21.30
C SER A 76 2.25 4.14 21.34
N GLY A 77 1.27 3.25 21.46
CA GLY A 77 -0.15 3.62 21.53
C GLY A 77 -0.78 3.98 20.18
N LEU A 78 -0.07 3.87 19.05
CA LEU A 78 -0.63 4.21 17.74
C LEU A 78 -1.77 3.27 17.35
N LEU A 79 -2.93 3.86 17.00
CA LEU A 79 -4.13 3.16 16.55
C LEU A 79 -4.24 3.14 15.03
N VAL A 80 -4.82 2.09 14.46
CA VAL A 80 -5.12 1.98 13.02
C VAL A 80 -5.99 3.15 12.56
N ASP A 81 -7.05 3.45 13.31
CA ASP A 81 -7.96 4.57 13.04
C ASP A 81 -7.23 5.93 12.99
N SER A 82 -6.19 6.11 13.81
CA SER A 82 -5.40 7.35 13.76
C SER A 82 -4.59 7.48 12.48
N VAL A 83 -4.07 6.36 11.94
CA VAL A 83 -3.38 6.34 10.65
C VAL A 83 -4.36 6.58 9.50
N GLU A 84 -5.52 5.93 9.51
CA GLU A 84 -6.54 6.15 8.49
C GLU A 84 -7.02 7.60 8.47
N ARG A 85 -7.31 8.17 9.64
CA ARG A 85 -7.75 9.57 9.76
C ARG A 85 -6.72 10.53 9.18
N GLU A 86 -5.44 10.32 9.45
CA GLU A 86 -4.36 11.15 8.88
C GLU A 86 -4.33 11.06 7.34
N ILE A 87 -4.38 9.85 6.79
CA ILE A 87 -4.39 9.65 5.33
C ILE A 87 -5.57 10.39 4.68
N ARG A 88 -6.76 10.29 5.28
CA ARG A 88 -7.98 10.94 4.77
C ARG A 88 -7.95 12.46 4.96
N SER A 89 -7.46 12.97 6.09
CA SER A 89 -7.39 14.40 6.37
C SER A 89 -6.44 15.12 5.41
N GLN A 90 -5.32 14.47 5.09
CA GLN A 90 -4.34 14.95 4.12
C GLN A 90 -4.74 14.66 2.65
N ARG A 91 -5.87 13.97 2.44
CA ARG A 91 -6.39 13.56 1.12
C ARG A 91 -5.39 12.70 0.33
N TRP A 92 -4.55 11.95 1.02
CA TRP A 92 -3.58 11.03 0.41
C TRP A 92 -4.26 9.81 -0.23
N ASP A 93 -5.48 9.50 0.18
CA ASP A 93 -6.37 8.56 -0.48
C ASP A 93 -6.91 9.07 -1.83
N GLN A 94 -6.73 10.36 -2.12
CA GLN A 94 -7.27 11.04 -3.29
C GLN A 94 -6.22 11.25 -4.38
N TYR A 95 -5.82 10.18 -5.06
CA TYR A 95 -4.74 10.22 -6.06
C TYR A 95 -5.19 9.70 -7.42
N ASP A 96 -4.53 10.20 -8.48
CA ASP A 96 -4.68 9.68 -9.83
C ASP A 96 -3.49 8.76 -10.17
N MET A 97 -3.79 7.68 -10.88
CA MET A 97 -2.80 6.76 -11.41
C MET A 97 -2.18 7.34 -12.67
N THR A 98 -0.89 7.07 -12.88
CA THR A 98 -0.26 7.38 -14.16
C THR A 98 -0.86 6.53 -15.28
N GLU A 99 -0.65 6.97 -16.52
CA GLU A 99 -0.93 6.15 -17.70
C GLU A 99 -0.25 4.78 -17.57
N GLY A 100 -0.99 3.70 -17.84
CA GLY A 100 -0.56 2.31 -17.62
C GLY A 100 -0.86 1.75 -16.23
N GLY A 101 -1.53 2.50 -15.33
CA GLY A 101 -1.95 1.98 -14.02
C GLY A 101 -0.81 1.82 -13.01
N VAL A 102 0.30 2.53 -13.22
CA VAL A 102 1.51 2.46 -12.38
C VAL A 102 1.53 3.64 -11.42
N GLY A 103 0.71 3.60 -10.36
CA GLY A 103 0.61 4.70 -9.39
C GLY A 103 0.42 4.25 -7.93
N CYS A 104 0.61 2.97 -7.63
CA CYS A 104 0.41 2.40 -6.29
C CYS A 104 1.38 2.90 -5.20
N ARG A 105 2.15 3.95 -5.50
CA ARG A 105 3.22 4.52 -4.67
C ARG A 105 3.05 6.03 -4.45
N TRP A 106 1.88 6.60 -4.75
CA TRP A 106 1.68 8.05 -4.83
C TRP A 106 2.22 8.86 -3.64
N TRP A 107 2.19 8.30 -2.42
CA TRP A 107 2.79 8.91 -1.23
C TRP A 107 3.80 7.99 -0.50
N MET A 108 4.18 6.86 -1.11
CA MET A 108 5.26 6.04 -0.53
C MET A 108 6.63 6.65 -0.78
#